data_AF-A0AA40WFS4-F1
#
_entry.id   AF-A0AA40WFS4-F1
#
_cell.length_a   1.000
_cell.length_b   1.000
_cell.length_c   1.000
_cell.angle_alpha   90.00
_cell.angle_beta   90.00
_cell.angle_gamma   90.00
#
_symmetry.space_group_name_H-M   'P 1'
#
loop_
_entity.id
_entity.type
_entity.pdbx_description
1 polymer ?
#
loop_
_entity_poly.entity_id
_entity_poly.type
_entity_poly.pdbx_seq_one_letter_code
_entity_poly.pdbx_strand_id
1 'polypeptide(L)'
;FVNGSKIAETIKDFKKKKDTLGFPTDGLVIKLNDISKRDAQGYTSHSPRWARAYKFDAIMKESRIVDITYAVGRTGKITPRVEIEPVNLAGTTVTFATLHNQDYIDELGVGIGAIVRVAKRGEIIPAVEEVITPGKDVFKIPDYCPSCKTKTIK
;
A
#
# COMPACT_ATOMS: atom_id res chain seq x y z
N PHE A 1 -2.22 22.66 22.41
CA PHE A 1 -3.38 21.75 22.60
C PHE A 1 -4.41 22.04 21.50
N VAL A 2 -5.03 21.00 20.94
CA VAL A 2 -5.97 21.12 19.82
C VAL A 2 -7.37 20.76 20.31
N ASN A 3 -8.35 21.64 20.08
CA ASN A 3 -9.76 21.33 20.36
C ASN A 3 -10.22 20.22 19.39
N GLY A 4 -11.11 19.33 19.82
CA GLY A 4 -11.65 18.24 19.00
C GLY A 4 -12.14 18.69 17.62
N SER A 5 -12.79 19.86 17.55
CA SER A 5 -13.28 20.45 16.30
C SER A 5 -12.17 20.88 15.33
N LYS A 6 -10.95 21.12 15.83
CA LYS A 6 -9.79 21.58 15.04
C LYS A 6 -8.83 20.46 14.66
N ILE A 7 -9.11 19.22 15.05
CA ILE A 7 -8.22 18.08 14.76
C ILE A 7 -8.02 17.90 13.25
N ALA A 8 -9.10 17.91 12.48
CA ALA A 8 -9.04 17.70 11.03
C ALA A 8 -8.25 18.82 10.31
N GLU A 9 -8.43 20.07 10.72
CA GLU A 9 -7.67 21.21 10.20
C GLU A 9 -6.18 21.07 10.53
N THR A 10 -5.85 20.75 11.78
CA THR A 10 -4.47 20.56 12.23
C THR A 10 -3.78 19.44 11.44
N ILE A 11 -4.47 18.32 11.20
CA ILE A 11 -3.96 17.22 10.38
C ILE A 11 -3.62 17.70 8.97
N LYS A 12 -4.50 18.48 8.33
CA LYS A 12 -4.27 19.02 6.98
C LYS A 12 -3.06 19.95 6.94
N ASP A 13 -2.91 20.82 7.93
CA ASP A 13 -1.79 21.75 8.00
C ASP A 13 -0.44 21.04 8.22
N PHE A 14 -0.42 20.02 9.08
CA PHE A 14 0.77 19.20 9.27
C PHE A 14 1.10 18.38 8.02
N LYS A 15 0.09 17.84 7.32
CA LYS A 15 0.30 17.13 6.05
C LYS A 15 1.01 18.01 5.02
N LYS A 16 0.66 19.30 4.93
CA LYS A 16 1.33 20.27 4.02
C LYS A 16 2.77 20.56 4.42
N LYS A 17 3.06 20.58 5.72
CA LYS A 17 4.40 20.88 6.27
C LYS A 17 5.29 19.65 6.38
N LYS A 18 4.77 18.44 6.17
CA LYS A 18 5.51 17.19 6.40
C LYS A 18 6.84 17.16 5.66
N ASP A 19 6.87 17.66 4.42
CA ASP A 19 8.07 17.65 3.56
C ASP A 19 9.10 18.73 3.94
N THR A 20 8.72 19.67 4.82
CA THR A 20 9.61 20.68 5.39
C THR A 20 10.25 20.24 6.70
N LEU A 21 9.78 19.12 7.27
CA LEU A 21 10.40 18.55 8.46
C LEU A 21 11.74 17.94 8.06
N GLY A 22 12.79 18.15 8.86
CA GLY A 22 14.11 17.56 8.63
C GLY A 22 14.18 16.04 8.87
N PHE A 23 13.04 15.35 8.88
CA PHE A 23 12.92 13.91 9.14
C PHE A 23 11.66 13.33 8.47
N PRO A 24 11.70 12.05 8.04
CA PRO A 24 10.51 11.37 7.50
C PRO A 24 9.39 11.26 8.53
N THR A 25 8.15 11.47 8.10
CA THR A 25 6.96 11.38 8.96
C THR A 25 5.82 10.73 8.17
N ASP A 26 5.25 9.65 8.71
CA ASP A 26 4.16 8.89 8.09
C ASP A 26 2.76 9.29 8.58
N GLY A 27 2.67 10.21 9.55
CA GLY A 27 1.41 10.63 10.13
C GLY A 27 1.54 11.43 11.42
N LEU A 28 0.47 11.42 12.21
CA LEU A 28 0.37 12.05 13.52
C LEU A 28 -0.18 11.06 14.55
N VAL A 29 0.15 11.24 15.82
CA VAL A 29 -0.50 10.51 16.91
C VAL A 29 -1.45 11.44 17.65
N ILE A 30 -2.73 11.15 17.58
CA ILE A 30 -3.77 11.87 18.30
C ILE A 30 -3.89 11.26 19.69
N LYS A 31 -3.68 12.05 20.73
CA LYS A 31 -3.72 11.62 22.13
C LYS A 31 -4.72 12.45 22.91
N LEU A 32 -5.58 11.80 23.69
CA LEU A 32 -6.43 12.49 24.65
C LEU A 32 -5.53 13.19 25.67
N ASN A 33 -5.69 14.49 25.91
CA ASN A 33 -4.73 15.22 26.74
C ASN A 33 -4.89 14.92 28.25
N ASP A 34 -6.13 14.77 28.70
CA ASP A 34 -6.50 14.55 30.09
C ASP A 34 -6.06 13.17 30.58
N ILE A 35 -5.16 13.13 31.56
CA ILE A 35 -4.55 11.90 32.10
C ILE A 35 -5.58 11.03 32.80
N SER A 36 -6.45 11.61 33.63
CA SER A 36 -7.49 10.85 34.35
C SER A 36 -8.43 10.13 33.38
N LYS A 37 -8.72 10.76 32.23
CA LYS A 37 -9.50 10.11 31.17
C LYS A 37 -8.72 9.03 30.42
N ARG A 38 -7.39 9.09 30.36
CA ARG A 38 -6.57 7.99 29.79
C ARG A 38 -6.68 6.74 30.65
N ASP A 39 -6.57 6.90 31.97
CA ASP A 39 -6.63 5.79 32.92
C ASP A 39 -7.99 5.10 32.86
N ALA A 40 -9.07 5.88 32.80
CA ALA A 40 -10.42 5.35 32.63
C ALA A 40 -10.63 4.59 31.30
N GLN A 41 -9.96 5.01 30.22
CA GLN A 41 -10.03 4.36 28.92
C GLN A 41 -9.15 3.11 28.82
N GLY A 42 -8.02 3.08 29.54
CA GLY A 42 -7.12 1.93 29.58
C GLY A 42 -6.58 1.50 28.20
N TYR A 43 -6.33 0.20 28.07
CA TYR A 43 -5.58 -0.40 26.96
C TYR A 43 -6.33 -1.61 26.35
N THR A 44 -5.96 -1.93 25.12
CA THR A 44 -6.21 -3.24 24.49
C THR A 44 -4.97 -4.11 24.64
N SER A 45 -4.99 -5.36 24.15
CA SER A 45 -3.81 -6.25 24.19
C SER A 45 -2.56 -5.68 23.49
N HIS A 46 -2.74 -4.74 22.55
CA HIS A 46 -1.63 -4.22 21.74
C HIS A 46 -1.56 -2.69 21.65
N SER A 47 -2.55 -1.94 22.16
CA SER A 47 -2.57 -0.48 22.01
C SER A 47 -3.41 0.25 23.06
N PRO A 48 -3.04 1.49 23.46
CA PRO A 48 -3.88 2.35 24.29
C PRO A 48 -5.20 2.71 23.59
N ARG A 49 -6.30 2.84 24.34
CA ARG A 49 -7.59 3.29 23.78
C ARG A 49 -7.64 4.81 23.57
N TRP A 50 -6.89 5.55 24.39
CA TRP A 50 -6.85 7.01 24.42
C TRP A 50 -5.89 7.64 23.39
N ALA A 51 -5.22 6.83 22.56
CA ALA A 51 -4.37 7.30 21.48
C ALA A 51 -4.59 6.50 20.19
N ARG A 52 -4.49 7.21 19.05
CA ARG A 52 -4.58 6.63 17.72
C ARG A 52 -3.56 7.25 16.78
N ALA A 53 -2.89 6.41 16.00
CA ALA A 53 -2.05 6.85 14.90
C ALA A 53 -2.93 7.19 13.69
N TYR A 54 -2.86 8.44 13.25
CA TYR A 54 -3.46 8.91 12.01
C TYR A 54 -2.37 8.96 10.95
N LYS A 55 -2.35 7.99 10.03
CA LYS A 55 -1.38 7.96 8.94
C LYS A 55 -1.83 8.88 7.81
N PHE A 56 -0.88 9.58 7.19
CA PHE A 56 -1.17 10.33 5.97
C PHE A 56 -1.39 9.35 4.81
N ASP A 57 -2.15 9.80 3.80
CA ASP A 57 -2.36 9.00 2.59
C ASP A 57 -1.02 8.61 1.98
N ALA A 58 -0.91 7.35 1.56
CA ALA A 58 0.28 6.86 0.92
C ALA A 58 0.58 7.68 -0.34
N ILE A 59 1.86 7.98 -0.57
CA ILE A 59 2.28 8.62 -1.81
C ILE A 59 2.03 7.60 -2.93
N MET A 60 1.10 7.96 -3.82
CA MET A 60 0.81 7.23 -5.03
C MET A 60 1.48 7.91 -6.21
N LYS A 61 2.03 7.10 -7.12
CA LYS A 61 2.58 7.58 -8.39
C LYS A 61 2.09 6.71 -9.53
N GLU A 62 1.84 7.34 -10.66
CA GLU A 62 1.49 6.64 -11.89
C GLU A 62 2.73 6.05 -12.54
N SER A 63 2.61 4.82 -13.04
CA SER A 63 3.62 4.16 -13.85
C SER A 63 2.95 3.19 -14.81
N ARG A 64 3.65 2.81 -15.87
CA ARG A 64 3.19 1.82 -16.84
C ARG A 64 3.69 0.43 -16.48
N ILE A 65 2.82 -0.56 -16.60
CA ILE A 65 3.20 -1.98 -16.53
C ILE A 65 3.96 -2.38 -17.79
N VAL A 66 5.21 -2.81 -17.62
CA VAL A 66 6.07 -3.32 -18.69
C VAL A 66 5.82 -4.81 -18.89
N ASP A 67 5.78 -5.58 -17.80
CA ASP A 67 5.58 -7.02 -17.83
C ASP A 67 4.95 -7.53 -16.51
N ILE A 68 4.37 -8.72 -16.53
CA ILE A 68 3.86 -9.41 -15.34
C ILE A 68 4.45 -10.81 -15.29
N THR A 69 5.31 -11.03 -14.30
CA THR A 69 5.93 -12.33 -14.02
C THR A 69 5.28 -12.98 -12.80
N TYR A 70 5.65 -14.22 -12.52
CA TYR A 70 5.15 -14.96 -11.37
C TYR A 70 6.25 -15.79 -10.72
N ALA A 71 6.16 -15.92 -9.40
CA ALA A 71 7.08 -16.72 -8.61
C ALA A 71 6.33 -17.79 -7.82
N VAL A 72 6.87 -19.00 -7.78
CA VAL A 72 6.35 -20.09 -6.95
C VAL A 72 6.99 -20.00 -5.58
N GLY A 73 6.20 -19.74 -4.55
CA GLY A 73 6.66 -19.70 -3.16
C GLY A 73 6.94 -21.09 -2.59
N ARG A 74 7.57 -21.13 -1.40
CA ARG A 74 7.92 -22.38 -0.68
C ARG A 74 6.72 -23.29 -0.42
N THR A 75 5.51 -22.73 -0.31
CA THR A 75 4.25 -23.46 -0.08
C THR A 75 3.52 -23.81 -1.38
N GLY A 76 4.14 -23.60 -2.55
CA GLY A 76 3.50 -23.78 -3.86
C GLY A 76 2.63 -22.61 -4.32
N LYS A 77 2.41 -21.58 -3.49
CA LYS A 77 1.64 -20.39 -3.87
C LYS A 77 2.31 -19.65 -5.03
N ILE A 78 1.61 -19.51 -6.14
CA ILE A 78 2.04 -18.70 -7.29
C ILE A 78 1.68 -17.25 -7.03
N THR A 79 2.69 -16.39 -6.90
CA THR A 79 2.50 -14.97 -6.60
C THR A 79 2.86 -14.14 -7.82
N PRO A 80 1.92 -13.34 -8.35
CA PRO A 80 2.19 -12.44 -9.47
C PRO A 80 3.04 -11.25 -9.00
N ARG A 81 4.00 -10.86 -9.83
CA ARG A 81 4.88 -9.72 -9.65
C ARG A 81 4.84 -8.88 -10.91
N VAL A 82 4.55 -7.60 -10.76
CA VAL A 82 4.50 -6.68 -11.89
C VAL A 82 5.80 -5.92 -12.00
N GLU A 83 6.34 -5.85 -13.21
CA GLU A 83 7.42 -4.96 -13.60
C GLU A 83 6.81 -3.68 -14.16
N ILE A 84 7.29 -2.54 -13.68
CA ILE A 84 6.78 -1.22 -14.04
C ILE A 84 7.92 -0.32 -14.50
N GLU A 85 7.58 0.71 -15.28
CA GLU A 85 8.53 1.78 -15.58
C GLU A 85 9.06 2.40 -14.27
N PRO A 86 10.38 2.66 -14.15
CA PRO A 86 10.97 3.14 -12.91
C PRO A 86 10.29 4.40 -12.38
N VAL A 87 9.81 4.36 -11.14
CA VAL A 87 9.12 5.49 -10.51
C VAL A 87 9.70 5.78 -9.12
N ASN A 88 9.93 7.06 -8.81
CA ASN A 88 10.39 7.43 -7.48
C ASN A 88 9.20 7.47 -6.50
N LEU A 89 9.24 6.57 -5.51
CA LEU A 89 8.24 6.45 -4.45
C LEU A 89 8.93 6.47 -3.09
N ALA A 90 8.57 7.46 -2.27
CA ALA A 90 9.10 7.65 -0.92
C ALA A 90 10.65 7.61 -0.87
N GLY A 91 11.31 8.32 -1.80
CA GLY A 91 12.77 8.45 -1.82
C GLY A 91 13.54 7.27 -2.44
N THR A 92 12.85 6.24 -2.93
CA THR A 92 13.49 5.12 -3.64
C THR A 92 12.90 4.93 -5.02
N THR A 93 13.70 4.44 -5.97
CA THR A 93 13.21 4.01 -7.28
C THR A 93 12.59 2.63 -7.19
N VAL A 94 11.32 2.52 -7.56
CA VAL A 94 10.56 1.27 -7.60
C VAL A 94 10.43 0.85 -9.06
N THR A 95 10.81 -0.40 -9.36
CA THR A 95 10.66 -1.04 -10.67
C THR A 95 9.75 -2.26 -10.61
N PHE A 96 9.38 -2.71 -9.41
CA PHE A 96 8.50 -3.85 -9.21
C PHE A 96 7.45 -3.57 -8.14
N ALA A 97 6.24 -4.09 -8.35
CA ALA A 97 5.18 -4.09 -7.37
C ALA A 97 4.48 -5.46 -7.30
N THR A 98 3.65 -5.66 -6.27
CA THR A 98 2.81 -6.85 -6.14
C THR A 98 1.41 -6.62 -6.68
N LEU A 99 0.83 -7.68 -7.24
CA LEU A 99 -0.59 -7.79 -7.61
C LEU A 99 -1.35 -8.75 -6.68
N HIS A 100 -0.75 -9.16 -5.56
CA HIS A 100 -1.31 -10.06 -4.55
C HIS A 100 -1.69 -11.48 -5.01
N ASN A 101 -2.73 -11.63 -5.84
CA ASN A 101 -3.30 -12.89 -6.29
C ASN A 101 -4.16 -12.69 -7.57
N GLN A 102 -4.73 -13.77 -8.10
CA GLN A 102 -5.57 -13.70 -9.30
C GLN A 102 -6.85 -12.89 -9.08
N ASP A 103 -7.53 -13.06 -7.94
CA ASP A 103 -8.81 -12.39 -7.72
C ASP A 103 -8.65 -10.86 -7.66
N TYR A 104 -7.53 -10.36 -7.12
CA TYR A 104 -7.18 -8.94 -7.11
C TYR A 104 -6.84 -8.42 -8.53
N ILE A 105 -6.19 -9.24 -9.35
CA ILE A 105 -5.94 -8.91 -10.76
C ILE A 105 -7.26 -8.78 -11.52
N ASP A 106 -8.20 -9.68 -11.25
CA ASP A 106 -9.53 -9.70 -11.87
C ASP A 106 -10.37 -8.51 -11.42
N GLU A 107 -10.33 -8.17 -10.13
CA GLU A 107 -11.01 -6.99 -9.56
C GLU A 107 -10.48 -5.68 -10.17
N LEU A 108 -9.16 -5.56 -10.30
CA LEU A 108 -8.54 -4.38 -10.91
C LEU A 108 -8.64 -4.35 -12.44
N GLY A 109 -8.90 -5.49 -13.09
CA GLY A 109 -8.87 -5.60 -14.55
C GLY A 109 -7.50 -5.28 -15.15
N VAL A 110 -6.41 -5.62 -14.45
CA VAL A 110 -5.07 -5.18 -14.79
C VAL A 110 -4.36 -6.14 -15.76
N GLY A 111 -3.64 -5.55 -16.72
CA GLY A 111 -2.94 -6.26 -17.79
C GLY A 111 -1.62 -5.58 -18.16
N ILE A 112 -0.84 -6.25 -19.02
CA ILE A 112 0.40 -5.68 -19.54
C ILE A 112 0.11 -4.42 -20.35
N GLY A 113 0.91 -3.38 -20.16
CA GLY A 113 0.77 -2.07 -20.81
C GLY A 113 -0.16 -1.09 -20.10
N ALA A 114 -0.86 -1.52 -19.03
CA ALA A 114 -1.75 -0.66 -18.24
C ALA A 114 -1.00 0.51 -17.59
N ILE A 115 -1.66 1.64 -17.42
CA ILE A 115 -1.21 2.74 -16.56
C ILE A 115 -1.87 2.56 -15.21
N VAL A 116 -1.07 2.49 -14.15
CA VAL A 116 -1.52 2.15 -12.79
C VAL A 116 -0.97 3.13 -11.77
N ARG A 117 -1.68 3.34 -10.65
CA ARG A 117 -1.04 3.96 -9.47
C ARG A 117 -0.43 2.91 -8.58
N VAL A 118 0.81 3.18 -8.19
CA VAL A 118 1.61 2.34 -7.31
C VAL A 118 1.86 3.11 -6.02
N ALA A 119 1.70 2.44 -4.89
CA ALA A 119 2.02 2.96 -3.57
C ALA A 119 2.91 1.98 -2.81
N LYS A 120 3.58 2.46 -1.76
CA LYS A 120 4.24 1.57 -0.79
C LYS A 120 3.37 1.38 0.45
N ARG A 121 2.91 0.14 0.66
CA ARG A 121 2.23 -0.25 1.90
C ARG A 121 3.24 -0.27 3.04
N GLY A 122 2.93 0.47 4.10
CA GLY A 122 3.81 0.64 5.25
C GLY A 122 5.19 1.21 4.89
N GLU A 123 5.27 2.04 3.83
CA GLU A 123 6.51 2.65 3.31
C GLU A 123 7.56 1.69 2.75
N ILE A 124 7.29 0.37 2.74
CA ILE A 124 8.24 -0.66 2.34
C ILE A 124 7.79 -1.44 1.10
N ILE A 125 6.57 -1.97 1.07
CA ILE A 125 6.15 -2.95 0.06
C ILE A 125 5.38 -2.26 -1.07
N PRO A 126 5.92 -2.19 -2.31
CA PRO A 126 5.22 -1.57 -3.42
C PRO A 126 4.06 -2.46 -3.93
N ALA A 127 2.88 -1.88 -4.11
CA ALA A 127 1.69 -2.54 -4.59
C ALA A 127 0.98 -1.65 -5.62
N VAL A 128 0.33 -2.28 -6.59
CA VAL A 128 -0.61 -1.61 -7.49
C VAL A 128 -1.91 -1.39 -6.71
N GLU A 129 -2.32 -0.14 -6.58
CA GLU A 129 -3.53 0.23 -5.83
C GLU A 129 -4.73 0.47 -6.77
N GLU A 130 -4.49 0.95 -7.99
CA GLU A 130 -5.56 1.17 -8.97
C GLU A 130 -5.06 1.16 -10.42
N VAL A 131 -5.98 0.92 -11.35
CA VAL A 131 -5.76 1.02 -12.79
C VAL A 131 -6.37 2.33 -13.30
N ILE A 132 -5.54 3.17 -13.92
CA ILE A 132 -5.96 4.43 -14.55
C ILE A 132 -6.41 4.17 -15.99
N THR A 133 -5.56 3.44 -16.72
CA THR A 133 -5.82 3.06 -18.10
C THR A 133 -5.60 1.55 -18.21
N PRO A 134 -6.60 0.78 -18.64
CA PRO A 134 -6.45 -0.66 -18.78
C PRO A 134 -5.38 -1.00 -19.82
N GLY A 135 -4.73 -2.14 -19.60
CA GLY A 135 -3.79 -2.73 -20.55
C GLY A 135 -4.52 -3.46 -21.67
N LYS A 136 -3.83 -4.40 -22.32
CA LYS A 136 -4.44 -5.26 -23.35
C LYS A 136 -5.53 -6.17 -22.77
N ASP A 137 -5.10 -7.23 -22.09
CA ASP A 137 -5.95 -8.27 -21.53
C ASP A 137 -5.69 -8.40 -20.03
N VAL A 138 -6.73 -8.74 -19.27
CA VAL A 138 -6.59 -9.03 -17.83
C VAL A 138 -5.66 -10.21 -17.66
N PHE A 139 -4.59 -10.02 -16.89
CA PHE A 139 -3.56 -11.04 -16.73
C PHE A 139 -4.11 -12.28 -16.01
N LYS A 140 -3.75 -13.46 -16.51
CA LYS A 140 -4.10 -14.74 -15.89
C LYS A 140 -2.85 -15.50 -15.46
N ILE A 141 -2.83 -15.88 -14.19
CA ILE A 141 -1.87 -16.83 -13.62
C ILE A 141 -2.09 -18.19 -14.32
N PRO A 142 -1.01 -18.91 -14.69
CA PRO A 142 -1.12 -20.15 -15.46
C PRO A 142 -1.81 -21.29 -14.70
N ASP A 143 -2.56 -22.11 -15.44
CA ASP A 143 -3.22 -23.34 -14.95
C ASP A 143 -2.23 -24.48 -14.63
N TYR A 144 -0.94 -24.28 -14.93
CA TYR A 144 0.12 -25.23 -14.64
C TYR A 144 1.27 -24.52 -13.94
N CYS A 145 1.78 -25.14 -12.87
CA CYS A 145 2.88 -24.59 -12.09
C CYS A 145 4.11 -24.39 -12.99
N PRO A 146 4.70 -23.19 -13.06
CA PRO A 146 5.83 -22.93 -13.94
C PRO A 146 7.09 -23.71 -13.54
N SER A 147 7.20 -24.11 -12.26
CA SER A 147 8.34 -24.87 -11.72
C SER A 147 8.23 -26.38 -11.95
N CYS A 148 7.10 -27.02 -11.62
CA CYS A 148 6.95 -28.48 -11.68
C CYS A 148 5.95 -28.98 -12.74
N LYS A 149 5.31 -28.08 -13.49
CA LYS A 149 4.30 -28.37 -14.53
C LYS A 149 3.06 -29.12 -14.05
N THR A 150 2.86 -29.28 -12.75
CA THR A 150 1.63 -29.85 -12.18
C THR A 150 0.46 -28.87 -12.34
N LYS A 151 -0.75 -29.39 -12.58
CA LYS A 151 -1.97 -28.57 -12.67
C LYS A 151 -2.20 -27.81 -11.37
N THR A 152 -2.44 -26.50 -11.47
CA THR A 152 -2.71 -25.65 -10.30
C THR A 152 -4.12 -25.90 -9.78
N ILE A 153 -4.29 -25.64 -8.49
CA ILE A 153 -5.59 -25.66 -7.81
C ILE A 153 -5.85 -24.27 -7.26
N LYS A 154 -7.12 -23.86 -7.30
CA LYS A 154 -7.55 -22.55 -6.81
C LYS A 154 -7.69 -22.56 -5.29
#